data_AF-A0A132PQR9-F1
#
_entry.id   AF-A0A132PQR9-F1
#
_cell.length_a   1.000
_cell.length_b   1.000
_cell.length_c   1.000
_cell.angle_alpha   90.00
_cell.angle_beta   90.00
_cell.angle_gamma   90.00
#
_symmetry.space_group_name_H-M   'P 1'
#
loop_
_entity.id
_entity.type
_entity.pdbx_description
1 polymer ?
#
loop_
_entity_poly.entity_id
_entity_poly.type
_entity_poly.pdbx_seq_one_letter_code
_entity_poly.pdbx_strand_id
1 'polypeptide(L)' 'MRRQRQPRPGDRVRVQFGPRIIEGTVLRVRGDYMTISVAADDADESIDRFVRTDALVPA' A
#
# COMPACT_ATOMS: atom_id res chain seq x y z
N MET A 1 -22.01 2.56 4.60
CA MET A 1 -20.54 2.49 4.75
C MET A 1 -20.02 1.38 3.86
N ARG A 2 -19.27 1.68 2.78
CA ARG A 2 -18.57 0.64 2.02
C ARG A 2 -17.53 0.03 2.95
N ARG A 3 -17.68 -1.24 3.34
CA ARG A 3 -16.64 -1.97 4.05
C ARG A 3 -15.44 -2.06 3.10
N GLN A 4 -14.43 -1.21 3.28
CA GLN A 4 -13.14 -1.43 2.62
C GLN A 4 -12.69 -2.83 3.05
N ARG A 5 -12.53 -3.73 2.08
CA ARG A 5 -12.01 -5.07 2.33
C ARG A 5 -10.62 -4.91 2.93
N GLN A 6 -10.33 -5.64 4.01
CA GLN A 6 -8.97 -5.67 4.55
C GLN A 6 -7.98 -6.09 3.46
N PRO A 7 -6.86 -5.37 3.30
CA PRO A 7 -5.84 -5.68 2.31
C PRO A 7 -5.24 -7.06 2.60
N ARG A 8 -4.84 -7.78 1.55
CA ARG A 8 -4.18 -9.08 1.65
C ARG A 8 -2.89 -9.07 0.85
N PRO A 9 -1.89 -9.91 1.21
CA PRO A 9 -0.72 -10.12 0.37
C PRO A 9 -1.11 -10.42 -1.08
N GLY A 10 -0.47 -9.73 -2.04
CA GLY A 10 -0.77 -9.78 -3.47
C GLY A 10 -1.79 -8.75 -3.96
N ASP A 11 -2.57 -8.11 -3.07
CA ASP A 11 -3.51 -7.05 -3.48
C ASP A 11 -2.73 -5.82 -3.96
N ARG A 12 -3.18 -5.20 -5.06
CA ARG A 12 -2.76 -3.86 -5.46
C ARG A 12 -3.54 -2.82 -4.68
N VAL A 13 -2.85 -1.85 -4.13
CA VAL A 13 -3.42 -0.83 -3.24
C VAL A 13 -2.88 0.56 -3.58
N ARG A 14 -3.70 1.56 -3.28
CA ARG A 14 -3.33 2.98 -3.29
C ARG A 14 -3.29 3.45 -1.84
N VAL A 15 -2.24 4.14 -1.43
CA VAL A 15 -2.10 4.64 -0.05
C VAL A 15 -1.70 6.10 -0.02
N GLN A 16 -2.25 6.85 0.93
CA GLN A 16 -1.77 8.19 1.26
C GLN A 16 -0.44 8.08 2.00
N PHE A 17 0.64 8.57 1.39
CA PHE A 17 1.97 8.59 1.96
C PHE A 17 2.50 10.03 2.01
N GLY A 18 2.41 10.65 3.19
CA GLY A 18 2.68 12.08 3.35
C GLY A 18 1.75 12.90 2.45
N PRO A 19 2.27 13.79 1.58
CA PRO A 19 1.45 14.61 0.69
C PRO A 19 1.06 13.92 -0.63
N ARG A 20 1.47 12.67 -0.87
CA ARG A 20 1.26 11.96 -2.15
C ARG A 20 0.40 10.72 -1.96
N ILE A 21 -0.25 10.29 -3.04
CA ILE A 21 -0.80 8.94 -3.15
C ILE A 21 0.21 8.10 -3.92
N ILE A 22 0.57 6.94 -3.37
CA ILE A 22 1.45 5.98 -4.03
C ILE A 22 0.70 4.67 -4.25
N GLU A 23 1.05 3.98 -5.33
CA GLU A 23 0.48 2.68 -5.67
C GLU A 23 1.50 1.58 -5.40
N GLY A 24 1.05 0.47 -4.85
CA GLY A 24 1.94 -0.64 -4.53
C GLY A 24 1.22 -1.97 -4.41
N THR A 25 2.01 -3.04 -4.28
CA THR A 25 1.52 -4.39 -4.04
C THR A 25 1.76 -4.78 -2.59
N VAL A 26 0.74 -5.25 -1.90
CA VAL A 26 0.87 -5.69 -0.50
C VAL A 26 1.75 -6.94 -0.43
N LEU A 27 2.82 -6.89 0.35
CA LEU A 27 3.69 -8.03 0.60
C LEU A 27 3.28 -8.78 1.87
N ARG A 28 2.92 -8.03 2.93
CA ARG A 28 2.57 -8.58 4.24
C ARG A 28 1.65 -7.63 4.98
N VAL A 29 0.75 -8.20 5.78
CA VAL A 29 -0.11 -7.46 6.72
C VAL A 29 0.17 -7.95 8.14
N ARG A 30 0.29 -7.02 9.09
CA ARG A 30 0.52 -7.28 10.52
C ARG A 30 -0.34 -6.32 11.35
N GLY A 31 -1.53 -6.78 11.76
CA GLY A 31 -2.48 -5.94 12.47
C GLY A 31 -2.90 -4.72 11.64
N ASP A 32 -2.68 -3.53 12.19
CA ASP A 32 -3.03 -2.24 11.55
C ASP A 32 -1.95 -1.71 10.60
N TYR A 33 -0.95 -2.52 10.29
CA TYR A 33 0.15 -2.15 9.40
C TYR A 33 0.30 -3.15 8.26
N MET A 34 0.86 -2.67 7.15
CA MET A 34 1.23 -3.49 6.01
C MET A 34 2.54 -3.02 5.38
N THR A 35 3.27 -3.97 4.79
CA THR A 35 4.39 -3.70 3.91
C THR A 35 3.89 -3.77 2.48
N ILE A 36 4.14 -2.72 1.71
CA ILE A 36 3.84 -2.67 0.27
C ILE A 36 5.15 -2.50 -0.51
N SER A 37 5.24 -3.16 -1.68
CA SER A 37 6.29 -2.90 -2.66
C SER A 37 5.79 -1.86 -3.64
N VAL A 38 6.57 -0.79 -3.83
CA VAL A 38 6.25 0.35 -4.70
C VAL A 38 7.32 0.44 -5.78
N ALA A 39 6.90 0.57 -7.04
CA ALA A 39 7.84 0.84 -8.12
C ALA A 39 8.40 2.26 -7.93
N ALA A 40 9.72 2.40 -7.94
CA ALA A 40 10.33 3.72 -7.99
C ALA A 40 10.23 4.23 -9.44
N ASP A 41 9.65 5.41 -9.62
CA ASP A 41 9.67 6.07 -10.93
C ASP A 41 11.14 6.22 -11.36
N ASP A 42 11.42 5.84 -12.61
CA ASP A 42 12.75 5.84 -13.24
C ASP A 42 13.77 4.78 -12.77
N ALA A 43 13.35 3.79 -11.98
CA ALA A 43 14.21 2.65 -11.62
C ALA A 43 13.50 1.30 -11.86
N ASP A 44 14.26 0.31 -12.36
CA ASP A 44 13.84 -1.10 -12.40
C ASP A 44 13.78 -1.74 -10.99
N GLU A 45 13.95 -0.93 -9.94
CA GLU A 45 13.96 -1.36 -8.56
C GLU A 45 12.65 -1.01 -7.87
N SER A 46 12.18 -1.95 -7.04
CA SER A 46 11.03 -1.74 -6.17
C SER A 46 11.49 -1.47 -4.75
N ILE A 47 10.81 -0.56 -4.07
CA ILE A 47 11.11 -0.17 -2.69
C ILE A 47 9.98 -0.61 -1.78
N ASP A 48 10.35 -1.29 -0.70
CA ASP A 48 9.41 -1.68 0.34
C ASP A 48 9.08 -0.49 1.25
N ARG A 49 7.78 -0.28 1.47
CA ARG A 49 7.25 0.76 2.34
C ARG A 49 6.37 0.15 3.42
N PHE A 50 6.60 0.58 4.65
CA PHE A 50 5.78 0.22 5.80
C PHE A 50 4.73 1.30 6.04
N VAL A 51 3.46 0.94 5.96
CA VAL A 51 2.34 1.88 5.99
C VAL A 51 1.21 1.35 6.87
N ARG A 52 0.38 2.26 7.39
CA ARG A 52 -0.82 1.88 8.13
C ARG A 52 -1.94 1.47 7.18
N THR A 53 -2.79 0.53 7.60
CA THR A 53 -3.92 0.05 6.80
C THR A 53 -5.01 1.12 6.64
N ASP A 54 -5.11 2.08 7.55
CA ASP A 54 -6.04 3.23 7.46
C ASP A 54 -5.58 4.31 6.47
N ALA A 55 -4.35 4.21 5.94
CA ALA A 55 -3.86 5.05 4.86
C ALA A 55 -4.39 4.62 3.48
N LEU A 56 -5.17 3.54 3.40
CA LEU A 56 -5.77 3.05 2.16
C LEU A 56 -6.76 4.07 1.58
N VAL A 57 -6.51 4.49 0.35
CA VAL A 57 -7.45 5.31 -0.41
C VAL A 57 -8.24 4.46 -1.40
N PRO A 58 -9.51 4.79 -1.69
CA PRO A 58 -10.27 4.10 -2.72
C PRO A 58 -9.55 4.11 -4.08
N ALA A 59 -9.68 3.01 -4.82
CA ALA A 59 -9.25 2.93 -6.22
C ALA A 59 -10.03 3.93 -7.08
#